data_AF-A0A081D1W3-F1
#
_entry.id   AF-A0A081D1W3-F1
#
_cell.length_a   1.000
_cell.length_b   1.000
_cell.length_c   1.000
_cell.angle_alpha   90.00
_cell.angle_beta   90.00
_cell.angle_gamma   90.00
#
_symmetry.space_group_name_H-M   'P 1'
#
loop_
_entity.id
_entity.type
_entity.pdbx_description
1 polymer ?
#
loop_
_entity_poly.entity_id
_entity_poly.type
_entity_poly.pdbx_seq_one_letter_code
_entity_poly.pdbx_strand_id
1 'polypeptide(L)'
;MDDAAAKTSAAMEAIERSVATNPSCQLRMTSRETLEVSGYTYDTLDSLLSPQANSVSPSEEITWARAQHMLTGSQIWLPFDAIHLDRTVISPRYWQSSDGLASGNTRDEAILHGLLERVERDALTLWQITPVTKRYKSAIDTKVIVEPQLRDTLAKIERAGLEIALFDITTDLGIPCIVALLGPKNRKNGRSIRHVDITLGAGASTSPAIAAMRAITESVQSRMTFIAGARDDLLPEIFSDTTHPSTIAALDAPAAKRLNDLPFLGASSTEQSLSLVLDELAGCGIQKLYAVDLAPEWLPVAVVKVIAPQLENPDGDRHRRFGSRALSRAL
;
A
#
# COMPACT_ATOMS: atom_id res chain seq x y z
N MET A 1 -12.18 8.30 12.77
CA MET A 1 -12.41 6.86 12.97
C MET A 1 -13.01 6.63 14.34
N ASP A 2 -14.10 5.88 14.43
CA ASP A 2 -14.71 5.45 15.68
C ASP A 2 -14.30 4.00 16.02
N ASP A 3 -14.77 3.50 17.16
CA ASP A 3 -14.45 2.15 17.65
C ASP A 3 -14.98 1.04 16.70
N ALA A 4 -16.15 1.24 16.10
CA ALA A 4 -16.75 0.28 15.19
C ALA A 4 -15.95 0.15 13.89
N ALA A 5 -15.51 1.27 13.31
CA ALA A 5 -14.64 1.28 12.14
C ALA A 5 -13.29 0.59 12.40
N ALA A 6 -12.68 0.82 13.58
CA ALA A 6 -11.43 0.17 13.95
C ALA A 6 -11.58 -1.36 14.08
N LYS A 7 -12.64 -1.83 14.74
CA LYS A 7 -12.96 -3.27 14.86
C LYS A 7 -13.25 -3.90 13.50
N THR A 8 -13.99 -3.20 12.64
CA THR A 8 -14.29 -3.65 11.28
C THR A 8 -13.00 -3.78 10.48
N SER A 9 -12.12 -2.78 10.51
CA SER A 9 -10.81 -2.82 9.83
C SER A 9 -9.99 -4.05 10.25
N ALA A 10 -9.90 -4.34 11.55
CA ALA A 10 -9.16 -5.49 12.04
C ALA A 10 -9.78 -6.83 11.62
N ALA A 11 -11.11 -6.94 11.63
CA ALA A 11 -11.82 -8.14 11.19
C ALA A 11 -11.66 -8.37 9.68
N MET A 12 -11.78 -7.32 8.88
CA MET A 12 -11.63 -7.36 7.42
C MET A 12 -10.19 -7.74 7.03
N GLU A 13 -9.17 -7.16 7.67
CA GLU A 13 -7.76 -7.55 7.47
C GLU A 13 -7.50 -9.03 7.82
N ALA A 14 -8.13 -9.54 8.88
CA ALA A 14 -8.03 -10.96 9.24
C ALA A 14 -8.68 -11.88 8.19
N ILE A 15 -9.86 -11.50 7.67
CA ILE A 15 -10.55 -12.22 6.59
C ILE A 15 -9.69 -12.23 5.33
N GLU A 16 -9.16 -11.07 4.92
CA GLU A 16 -8.26 -10.93 3.77
C GLU A 16 -7.12 -11.94 3.82
N ARG A 17 -6.38 -11.94 4.93
CA ARG A 17 -5.22 -12.83 5.11
C ARG A 17 -5.62 -14.29 5.12
N SER A 18 -6.71 -14.64 5.81
CA SER A 18 -7.20 -16.01 5.85
C SER A 18 -7.65 -16.52 4.48
N VAL A 19 -8.25 -15.67 3.66
CA VAL A 19 -8.66 -16.04 2.30
C VAL A 19 -7.44 -16.13 1.38
N ALA A 20 -6.47 -15.23 1.51
CA ALA A 20 -5.27 -15.23 0.69
C ALA A 20 -4.38 -16.46 0.90
N THR A 21 -4.45 -17.13 2.04
CA THR A 21 -3.71 -18.38 2.32
C THR A 21 -4.40 -19.62 1.75
N ASN A 22 -5.69 -19.56 1.43
CA ASN A 22 -6.43 -20.64 0.76
C ASN A 22 -7.48 -20.07 -0.21
N PRO A 23 -7.03 -19.42 -1.31
CA PRO A 23 -7.91 -18.69 -2.21
C PRO A 23 -8.80 -19.64 -3.02
N SER A 24 -10.05 -19.24 -3.24
CA SER A 24 -11.05 -19.99 -4.03
C SER A 24 -11.13 -19.51 -5.48
N CYS A 25 -10.01 -19.04 -6.03
CA CYS A 25 -9.94 -18.54 -7.40
C CYS A 25 -9.91 -19.69 -8.42
N GLN A 26 -10.23 -19.40 -9.68
CA GLN A 26 -10.20 -20.42 -10.74
C GLN A 26 -8.76 -20.69 -11.17
N LEU A 27 -8.33 -21.94 -11.02
CA LEU A 27 -6.98 -22.39 -11.31
C LEU A 27 -6.90 -23.27 -12.57
N ARG A 28 -5.77 -23.23 -13.24
CA ARG A 28 -5.43 -24.11 -14.36
C ARG A 28 -3.95 -24.48 -14.31
N MET A 29 -3.65 -25.78 -14.27
CA MET A 29 -2.30 -26.31 -14.45
C MET A 29 -2.01 -26.41 -15.95
N THR A 30 -1.04 -25.66 -16.46
CA THR A 30 -0.66 -25.65 -17.89
C THR A 30 0.65 -24.90 -18.09
N SER A 31 1.25 -25.02 -19.28
CA SER A 31 2.37 -24.17 -19.71
C SER A 31 1.92 -22.85 -20.33
N ARG A 32 2.81 -21.84 -20.34
CA ARG A 32 2.52 -20.55 -21.01
C ARG A 32 2.40 -20.69 -22.52
N GLU A 33 3.16 -21.61 -23.13
CA GLU A 33 3.06 -21.94 -24.55
C GLU A 33 1.66 -22.48 -24.90
N THR A 34 1.09 -23.33 -24.04
CA THR A 34 -0.26 -23.85 -24.25
C THR A 34 -1.32 -22.74 -24.11
N LEU A 35 -1.15 -21.81 -23.18
CA LEU A 35 -2.02 -20.62 -23.06
C LEU A 35 -1.96 -19.78 -24.35
N GLU A 36 -0.76 -19.52 -24.86
CA GLU A 36 -0.51 -18.75 -26.09
C GLU A 36 -1.16 -19.41 -27.32
N VAL A 37 -0.92 -20.70 -27.54
CA VAL A 37 -1.50 -21.49 -28.64
C VAL A 37 -3.04 -21.53 -28.55
N SER A 38 -3.58 -21.52 -27.33
CA SER A 38 -5.03 -21.50 -27.10
C SER A 38 -5.66 -20.09 -27.19
N GLY A 39 -4.87 -19.06 -27.51
CA GLY A 39 -5.33 -17.68 -27.64
C GLY A 39 -5.66 -16.99 -26.30
N TYR A 40 -5.19 -17.52 -25.18
CA TYR A 40 -5.36 -16.87 -23.88
C TYR A 40 -4.30 -15.80 -23.64
N THR A 41 -4.69 -14.69 -23.02
CA THR A 41 -3.74 -13.69 -22.54
C THR A 41 -3.15 -14.11 -21.19
N TYR A 42 -1.90 -13.75 -20.94
CA TYR A 42 -1.21 -14.02 -19.68
C TYR A 42 -0.17 -12.95 -19.36
N ASP A 43 0.24 -12.86 -18.09
CA ASP A 43 1.41 -12.10 -17.65
C ASP A 43 2.18 -12.95 -16.64
N THR A 44 3.49 -13.14 -16.86
CA THR A 44 4.34 -13.98 -16.00
C THR A 44 4.77 -13.29 -14.72
N LEU A 45 4.49 -11.99 -14.59
CA LEU A 45 4.78 -11.17 -13.41
C LEU A 45 6.26 -11.22 -12.97
N ASP A 46 7.17 -11.19 -13.94
CA ASP A 46 8.61 -11.29 -13.70
C ASP A 46 9.15 -10.20 -12.76
N SER A 47 8.46 -9.06 -12.65
CA SER A 47 8.81 -7.99 -11.70
C SER A 47 8.62 -8.39 -10.22
N LEU A 48 7.91 -9.48 -9.96
CA LEU A 48 7.64 -10.00 -8.61
C LEU A 48 8.47 -11.24 -8.27
N LEU A 49 9.37 -11.69 -9.15
CA LEU A 49 10.25 -12.83 -8.87
C LEU A 49 11.13 -12.57 -7.65
N SER A 50 11.30 -13.59 -6.82
CA SER A 50 12.28 -13.61 -5.73
C SER A 50 13.71 -13.54 -6.27
N PRO A 51 14.74 -13.18 -5.47
CA PRO A 51 16.06 -12.83 -6.00
C PRO A 51 16.81 -13.95 -6.73
N GLN A 52 16.54 -15.21 -6.41
CA GLN A 52 17.16 -16.37 -7.05
C GLN A 52 16.20 -17.12 -7.99
N ALA A 53 15.00 -16.59 -8.21
CA ALA A 53 13.98 -17.25 -9.00
C ALA A 53 14.12 -16.93 -10.50
N ASN A 54 13.89 -17.94 -11.33
CA ASN A 54 13.84 -17.79 -12.78
C ASN A 54 12.42 -17.51 -13.25
N SER A 55 12.29 -16.75 -14.35
CA SER A 55 11.03 -16.63 -15.08
C SER A 55 10.50 -17.99 -15.50
N VAL A 56 9.16 -18.07 -15.65
CA VAL A 56 8.48 -19.29 -16.07
C VAL A 56 8.90 -19.67 -17.48
N SER A 57 9.43 -20.88 -17.65
CA SER A 57 9.87 -21.33 -18.97
C SER A 57 8.66 -21.62 -19.89
N PRO A 58 8.79 -21.53 -21.24
CA PRO A 58 7.66 -21.72 -22.15
C PRO A 58 6.85 -23.00 -21.94
N SER A 59 7.53 -24.12 -21.74
CA SER A 59 6.96 -25.44 -21.62
C SER A 59 6.79 -25.90 -20.17
N GLU A 60 7.21 -25.10 -19.18
CA GLU A 60 7.03 -25.42 -17.77
C GLU A 60 5.55 -25.36 -17.40
N GLU A 61 5.03 -26.46 -16.84
CA GLU A 61 3.68 -26.48 -16.30
C GLU A 61 3.66 -25.85 -14.91
N ILE A 62 2.90 -24.76 -14.78
CA ILE A 62 2.65 -24.09 -13.49
C ILE A 62 1.15 -23.86 -13.30
N THR A 63 0.76 -23.54 -12.07
CA THR A 63 -0.63 -23.22 -11.75
C THR A 63 -0.87 -21.77 -12.09
N TRP A 64 -1.84 -21.53 -12.96
CA TRP A 64 -2.30 -20.20 -13.34
C TRP A 64 -3.64 -19.91 -12.69
N ALA A 65 -3.79 -18.71 -12.15
CA ALA A 65 -5.06 -18.19 -11.66
C ALA A 65 -5.69 -17.28 -12.71
N ARG A 66 -7.00 -17.39 -12.86
CA ARG A 66 -7.79 -16.48 -13.69
C ARG A 66 -7.91 -15.13 -13.01
N ALA A 67 -7.55 -14.08 -13.73
CA ALA A 67 -7.67 -12.69 -13.33
C ALA A 67 -8.48 -11.89 -14.36
N GLN A 68 -8.83 -10.66 -14.00
CA GLN A 68 -9.43 -9.68 -14.89
C GLN A 68 -8.47 -8.51 -15.09
N HIS A 69 -8.27 -8.10 -16.34
CA HIS A 69 -7.63 -6.84 -16.68
C HIS A 69 -8.61 -5.69 -16.45
N MET A 70 -8.33 -4.83 -15.47
CA MET A 70 -9.30 -3.86 -14.95
C MET A 70 -9.69 -2.79 -15.96
N LEU A 71 -8.77 -2.37 -16.83
CA LEU A 71 -9.06 -1.36 -17.86
C LEU A 71 -9.92 -1.88 -19.02
N THR A 72 -9.77 -3.14 -19.42
CA THR A 72 -10.43 -3.72 -20.60
C THR A 72 -11.58 -4.64 -20.25
N GLY A 73 -11.66 -5.07 -18.98
CA GLY A 73 -12.56 -6.11 -18.50
C GLY A 73 -12.21 -7.53 -18.97
N SER A 74 -11.15 -7.71 -19.78
CA SER A 74 -10.80 -9.00 -20.37
C SER A 74 -10.19 -9.97 -19.36
N GLN A 75 -10.36 -11.27 -19.61
CA GLN A 75 -9.71 -12.32 -18.81
C GLN A 75 -8.23 -12.43 -19.16
N ILE A 76 -7.40 -12.64 -18.13
CA ILE A 76 -5.95 -12.88 -18.22
C ILE A 76 -5.53 -13.94 -17.20
N TRP A 77 -4.50 -14.73 -17.51
CA TRP A 77 -3.94 -15.72 -16.61
C TRP A 77 -2.64 -15.24 -15.96
N LEU A 78 -2.55 -15.40 -14.64
CA LEU A 78 -1.40 -15.00 -13.84
C LEU A 78 -0.86 -16.20 -13.04
N PRO A 79 0.44 -16.30 -12.75
CA PRO A 79 1.00 -17.33 -11.88
C PRO A 79 0.33 -17.32 -10.51
N PHE A 80 -0.22 -18.46 -10.10
CA PHE A 80 -0.92 -18.60 -8.81
C PHE A 80 -0.01 -18.30 -7.62
N ASP A 81 1.25 -18.73 -7.68
CA ASP A 81 2.26 -18.51 -6.63
C ASP A 81 2.58 -17.02 -6.40
N ALA A 82 2.24 -16.13 -7.34
CA ALA A 82 2.36 -14.67 -7.17
C ALA A 82 1.14 -14.05 -6.47
N ILE A 83 0.06 -14.81 -6.29
CA ILE A 83 -1.23 -14.36 -5.76
C ILE A 83 -1.47 -14.97 -4.38
N HIS A 84 -1.23 -16.27 -4.26
CA HIS A 84 -1.31 -17.03 -3.01
C HIS A 84 -0.35 -16.43 -1.97
N LEU A 85 -0.83 -16.29 -0.74
CA LEU A 85 -0.01 -15.80 0.37
C LEU A 85 0.35 -16.97 1.29
N ASP A 86 1.49 -17.59 1.02
CA ASP A 86 2.06 -18.65 1.86
C ASP A 86 3.53 -18.35 2.18
N ARG A 87 3.74 -17.81 3.37
CA ARG A 87 5.07 -17.49 3.90
C ARG A 87 5.79 -18.71 4.51
N THR A 88 5.20 -19.90 4.44
CA THR A 88 5.82 -21.15 4.92
C THR A 88 6.65 -21.83 3.83
N VAL A 89 6.43 -21.47 2.55
CA VAL A 89 7.19 -22.00 1.41
C VAL A 89 8.66 -21.58 1.52
N ILE A 90 9.55 -22.57 1.53
CA ILE A 90 11.01 -22.35 1.50
C ILE A 90 11.41 -22.03 0.06
N SER A 91 11.98 -20.84 -0.16
CA SER A 91 12.42 -20.34 -1.48
C SER A 91 11.28 -20.21 -2.52
N PRO A 92 10.26 -19.37 -2.25
CA PRO A 92 9.17 -19.17 -3.18
C PRO A 92 9.66 -18.50 -4.47
N ARG A 93 9.09 -18.88 -5.62
CA ARG A 93 9.43 -18.26 -6.92
C ARG A 93 9.07 -16.77 -6.95
N TYR A 94 7.95 -16.41 -6.36
CA TYR A 94 7.44 -15.05 -6.31
C TYR A 94 7.47 -14.50 -4.89
N TRP A 95 7.64 -13.18 -4.79
CA TRP A 95 7.64 -12.46 -3.54
C TRP A 95 6.29 -12.56 -2.82
N GLN A 96 6.31 -13.08 -1.59
CA GLN A 96 5.13 -13.35 -0.77
C GLN A 96 4.69 -12.10 0.04
N SER A 97 3.97 -11.20 -0.63
CA SER A 97 3.42 -9.98 -0.01
C SER A 97 1.90 -9.94 0.05
N SER A 98 1.37 -9.28 1.08
CA SER A 98 -0.02 -8.86 1.15
C SER A 98 -0.32 -7.63 0.30
N ASP A 99 0.66 -6.99 -0.35
CA ASP A 99 0.46 -5.80 -1.18
C ASP A 99 -0.70 -5.92 -2.17
N GLY A 100 -1.65 -4.99 -2.12
CA GLY A 100 -2.83 -4.98 -2.99
C GLY A 100 -3.84 -6.08 -2.66
N LEU A 101 -3.67 -6.84 -1.57
CA LEU A 101 -4.72 -7.69 -1.01
C LEU A 101 -5.69 -6.78 -0.26
N ALA A 102 -6.97 -6.88 -0.59
CA ALA A 102 -7.98 -6.07 0.05
C ALA A 102 -9.32 -6.79 0.05
N SER A 103 -10.14 -6.43 1.04
CA SER A 103 -11.52 -6.83 1.15
C SER A 103 -12.45 -5.63 1.15
N GLY A 104 -13.73 -5.91 0.90
CA GLY A 104 -14.79 -4.91 0.85
C GLY A 104 -16.16 -5.57 0.93
N ASN A 105 -17.17 -4.75 1.19
CA ASN A 105 -18.57 -5.18 1.14
C ASN A 105 -18.99 -5.50 -0.29
N THR A 106 -18.36 -4.83 -1.27
CA THR A 106 -18.50 -5.11 -2.69
C THR A 106 -17.13 -5.39 -3.31
N ARG A 107 -17.16 -6.02 -4.49
CA ARG A 107 -15.96 -6.25 -5.27
C ARG A 107 -15.27 -4.94 -5.67
N ASP A 108 -16.03 -3.94 -6.08
CA ASP A 108 -15.48 -2.64 -6.50
C ASP A 108 -14.84 -1.89 -5.32
N GLU A 109 -15.40 -2.04 -4.11
CA GLU A 109 -14.78 -1.52 -2.88
C GLU A 109 -13.44 -2.20 -2.60
N ALA A 110 -13.40 -3.54 -2.68
CA ALA A 110 -12.18 -4.30 -2.47
C ALA A 110 -11.10 -3.94 -3.52
N ILE A 111 -11.49 -3.82 -4.79
CA ILE A 111 -10.58 -3.41 -5.87
C ILE A 111 -10.07 -1.99 -5.66
N LEU A 112 -10.97 -1.03 -5.38
CA LEU A 112 -10.58 0.36 -5.12
C LEU A 112 -9.59 0.43 -3.95
N HIS A 113 -9.86 -0.29 -2.87
CA HIS A 113 -8.99 -0.31 -1.71
C HIS A 113 -7.61 -0.89 -2.04
N GLY A 114 -7.55 -2.06 -2.68
CA GLY A 114 -6.29 -2.68 -3.09
C GLY A 114 -5.51 -1.83 -4.10
N LEU A 115 -6.20 -1.15 -5.01
CA LEU A 115 -5.57 -0.27 -5.99
C LEU A 115 -5.01 1.01 -5.37
N LEU A 116 -5.76 1.66 -4.47
CA LEU A 116 -5.27 2.80 -3.70
C LEU A 116 -4.07 2.42 -2.82
N GLU A 117 -4.06 1.22 -2.22
CA GLU A 117 -2.88 0.73 -1.52
C GLU A 117 -1.68 0.61 -2.46
N ARG A 118 -1.85 0.05 -3.67
CA ARG A 118 -0.74 -0.03 -4.64
C ARG A 118 -0.21 1.35 -5.04
N VAL A 119 -1.08 2.35 -5.18
CA VAL A 119 -0.69 3.75 -5.43
C VAL A 119 0.04 4.37 -4.23
N GLU A 120 -0.42 4.09 -3.01
CA GLU A 120 0.23 4.52 -1.77
C GLU A 120 1.64 3.97 -1.66
N ARG A 121 1.82 2.66 -1.90
CA ARG A 121 3.12 1.99 -1.88
C ARG A 121 4.04 2.53 -2.96
N ASP A 122 3.52 2.83 -4.16
CA ASP A 122 4.29 3.51 -5.21
C ASP A 122 4.84 4.86 -4.74
N ALA A 123 3.94 5.71 -4.26
CA ALA A 123 4.27 7.04 -3.80
C ALA A 123 5.25 7.02 -2.61
N LEU A 124 5.06 6.09 -1.67
CA LEU A 124 5.92 5.93 -0.50
C LEU A 124 7.33 5.51 -0.92
N THR A 125 7.48 4.53 -1.82
CA THR A 125 8.80 4.11 -2.35
C THR A 125 9.50 5.29 -3.03
N LEU A 126 8.80 6.03 -3.90
CA LEU A 126 9.37 7.20 -4.58
C LEU A 126 9.75 8.33 -3.61
N TRP A 127 8.99 8.52 -2.54
CA TRP A 127 9.31 9.47 -1.48
C TRP A 127 10.53 9.03 -0.66
N GLN A 128 10.65 7.74 -0.34
CA GLN A 128 11.76 7.15 0.42
C GLN A 128 13.10 7.17 -0.32
N ILE A 129 13.11 7.16 -1.65
CA ILE A 129 14.35 7.34 -2.43
C ILE A 129 14.67 8.81 -2.72
N THR A 130 13.70 9.73 -2.54
CA THR A 130 13.92 11.16 -2.75
C THR A 130 14.89 11.69 -1.68
N PRO A 131 15.95 12.46 -2.01
CA PRO A 131 16.90 12.98 -1.03
C PRO A 131 16.23 13.80 0.07
N VAL A 132 16.73 13.68 1.30
CA VAL A 132 16.18 14.37 2.50
C VAL A 132 16.00 15.87 2.29
N THR A 133 16.92 16.52 1.55
CA THR A 133 16.88 17.96 1.24
C THR A 133 15.67 18.39 0.41
N LYS A 134 15.04 17.45 -0.32
CA LYS A 134 13.81 17.67 -1.08
C LYS A 134 12.59 17.05 -0.40
N ARG A 135 12.77 15.88 0.22
CA ARG A 135 11.71 15.04 0.80
C ARG A 135 10.76 15.78 1.74
N TYR A 136 11.30 16.61 2.64
CA TYR A 136 10.50 17.29 3.67
C TYR A 136 9.97 18.67 3.25
N LYS A 137 10.28 19.13 2.04
CA LYS A 137 9.72 20.38 1.50
C LYS A 137 8.23 20.28 1.14
N SER A 138 7.65 19.09 1.21
CA SER A 138 6.23 18.85 0.99
C SER A 138 5.40 18.79 2.28
N ALA A 139 5.94 19.31 3.39
CA ALA A 139 5.23 19.35 4.66
C ALA A 139 3.91 20.14 4.54
N ILE A 140 2.83 19.53 5.01
CA ILE A 140 1.47 20.09 5.02
C ILE A 140 1.28 20.87 6.33
N ASP A 141 0.74 22.09 6.22
CA ASP A 141 0.39 22.90 7.39
C ASP A 141 -0.85 22.33 8.10
N THR A 142 -0.62 21.63 9.21
CA THR A 142 -1.69 21.04 10.02
C THR A 142 -2.56 22.07 10.75
N LYS A 143 -2.09 23.33 10.89
CA LYS A 143 -2.82 24.38 11.61
C LYS A 143 -3.95 25.00 10.80
N VAL A 144 -3.88 24.91 9.48
CA VAL A 144 -4.89 25.45 8.55
C VAL A 144 -5.87 24.39 8.04
N ILE A 145 -5.77 23.15 8.52
CA ILE A 145 -6.75 22.08 8.26
C ILE A 145 -8.09 22.47 8.88
N VAL A 146 -9.16 22.44 8.07
CA VAL A 146 -10.50 22.90 8.47
C VAL A 146 -11.46 21.75 8.75
N GLU A 147 -11.16 20.56 8.23
CA GLU A 147 -11.98 19.36 8.33
C GLU A 147 -12.15 18.94 9.80
N PRO A 148 -13.39 18.95 10.34
CA PRO A 148 -13.61 18.76 11.78
C PRO A 148 -13.02 17.46 12.33
N GLN A 149 -13.21 16.35 11.61
CA GLN A 149 -12.71 15.04 12.05
C GLN A 149 -11.17 14.98 12.13
N LEU A 150 -10.47 15.63 11.19
CA LEU A 150 -9.02 15.71 11.22
C LEU A 150 -8.55 16.59 12.39
N ARG A 151 -9.18 17.77 12.58
CA ARG A 151 -8.87 18.65 13.71
C ARG A 151 -9.05 17.97 15.07
N ASP A 152 -10.14 17.22 15.24
CA ASP A 152 -10.41 16.46 16.46
C ASP A 152 -9.35 15.38 16.71
N THR A 153 -8.90 14.72 15.64
CA THR A 153 -7.87 13.68 15.70
C THR A 153 -6.51 14.27 16.05
N LEU A 154 -6.12 15.38 15.41
CA LEU A 154 -4.90 16.12 15.70
C LEU A 154 -4.88 16.63 17.15
N ALA A 155 -6.01 17.14 17.66
CA ALA A 155 -6.14 17.58 19.04
C ALA A 155 -6.05 16.42 20.05
N LYS A 156 -6.50 15.22 19.70
CA LYS A 156 -6.29 14.02 20.53
C LYS A 156 -4.81 13.62 20.58
N ILE A 157 -4.12 13.65 19.44
CA ILE A 157 -2.68 13.39 19.34
C ILE A 157 -1.89 14.36 20.21
N GLU A 158 -2.18 15.67 20.09
CA GLU A 158 -1.50 16.68 20.91
C GLU A 158 -1.74 16.49 22.41
N ARG A 159 -2.98 16.22 22.82
CA ARG A 159 -3.32 15.95 24.23
C ARG A 159 -2.64 14.70 24.79
N ALA A 160 -2.29 13.74 23.94
CA ALA A 160 -1.51 12.55 24.32
C ALA A 160 -0.01 12.84 24.48
N GLY A 161 0.44 14.09 24.34
CA GLY A 161 1.85 14.46 24.41
C GLY A 161 2.65 14.09 23.16
N LEU A 162 1.96 13.86 22.05
CA LEU A 162 2.55 13.53 20.76
C LEU A 162 2.47 14.74 19.82
N GLU A 163 3.25 14.69 18.76
CA GLU A 163 3.18 15.62 17.64
C GLU A 163 3.21 14.84 16.32
N ILE A 164 2.75 15.48 15.26
CA ILE A 164 2.62 14.85 13.96
C ILE A 164 3.01 15.82 12.85
N ALA A 165 3.79 15.32 11.90
CA ALA A 165 4.08 16.01 10.65
C ALA A 165 3.44 15.23 9.49
N LEU A 166 2.76 15.96 8.61
CA LEU A 166 2.15 15.40 7.40
C LEU A 166 2.94 15.85 6.19
N PHE A 167 3.15 14.97 5.22
CA PHE A 167 3.86 15.25 3.98
C PHE A 167 2.99 14.86 2.80
N ASP A 168 2.85 15.77 1.84
CA ASP A 168 2.32 15.45 0.52
C ASP A 168 3.35 14.61 -0.23
N ILE A 169 2.99 13.38 -0.56
CA ILE A 169 3.81 12.44 -1.34
C ILE A 169 3.15 12.11 -2.69
N THR A 170 2.11 12.85 -3.07
CA THR A 170 1.40 12.71 -4.34
C THR A 170 2.40 12.72 -5.50
N THR A 171 2.27 11.73 -6.38
CA THR A 171 3.16 11.54 -7.52
C THR A 171 2.57 12.15 -8.78
N ASP A 172 3.24 11.92 -9.91
CA ASP A 172 2.74 12.18 -11.26
C ASP A 172 1.42 11.46 -11.58
N LEU A 173 0.99 10.50 -10.76
CA LEU A 173 -0.29 9.79 -10.91
C LEU A 173 -1.51 10.62 -10.50
N GLY A 174 -1.32 11.83 -9.95
CA GLY A 174 -2.43 12.74 -9.63
C GLY A 174 -3.35 12.30 -8.49
N ILE A 175 -3.11 11.14 -7.87
CA ILE A 175 -3.91 10.59 -6.77
C ILE A 175 -3.33 11.04 -5.42
N PRO A 176 -4.11 11.69 -4.55
CA PRO A 176 -3.63 12.17 -3.25
C PRO A 176 -3.02 11.06 -2.39
N CYS A 177 -1.75 11.23 -2.05
CA CYS A 177 -1.02 10.35 -1.15
C CYS A 177 -0.32 11.17 -0.07
N ILE A 178 -0.48 10.78 1.20
CA ILE A 178 0.07 11.50 2.35
C ILE A 178 0.84 10.55 3.24
N VAL A 179 1.96 11.02 3.80
CA VAL A 179 2.70 10.36 4.87
C VAL A 179 2.51 11.13 6.16
N ALA A 180 2.29 10.41 7.26
CA ALA A 180 2.25 10.93 8.61
C ALA A 180 3.44 10.40 9.42
N LEU A 181 4.23 11.29 10.01
CA LEU A 181 5.24 10.96 11.01
C LEU A 181 4.73 11.38 12.38
N LEU A 182 4.57 10.43 13.28
CA LEU A 182 4.08 10.61 14.65
C LEU A 182 5.22 10.37 15.64
N GLY A 183 5.45 11.32 16.56
CA GLY A 183 6.53 11.23 17.55
C GLY A 183 6.21 11.95 18.87
N PRO A 184 7.06 11.81 19.90
CA PRO A 184 6.84 12.44 21.20
C PRO A 184 7.19 13.94 21.17
N LYS A 185 6.29 14.78 21.70
CA LYS A 185 6.46 16.25 21.74
C LYS A 185 7.71 16.69 22.52
N ASN A 186 8.15 15.90 23.49
CA ASN A 186 9.32 16.16 24.34
C ASN A 186 10.64 15.62 23.77
N ARG A 187 10.70 15.28 22.47
CA ARG A 187 11.91 14.77 21.80
C ARG A 187 13.17 15.64 21.96
N LYS A 188 13.02 16.93 22.26
CA LYS A 188 14.11 17.89 22.43
C LYS A 188 14.71 17.91 23.84
N ASN A 189 14.19 17.11 24.78
CA ASN A 189 14.60 17.13 26.20
C ASN A 189 15.88 16.30 26.50
N GLY A 190 16.75 16.07 25.51
CA GLY A 190 18.05 15.39 25.70
C GLY A 190 18.01 13.87 25.82
N ARG A 191 16.82 13.24 25.80
CA ARG A 191 16.69 11.77 25.69
C ARG A 191 16.84 11.35 24.23
N SER A 192 17.69 10.35 23.96
CA SER A 192 17.78 9.74 22.64
C SER A 192 16.43 9.15 22.23
N ILE A 193 15.95 9.51 21.04
CA ILE A 193 14.69 9.03 20.49
C ILE A 193 14.94 7.69 19.80
N ARG A 194 14.22 6.66 20.23
CA ARG A 194 14.37 5.32 19.67
C ARG A 194 13.60 5.21 18.37
N HIS A 195 13.95 4.24 17.54
CA HIS A 195 13.24 3.95 16.30
C HIS A 195 11.74 3.79 16.54
N VAL A 196 11.37 3.00 17.55
CA VAL A 196 9.97 2.74 17.94
C VAL A 196 9.21 3.95 18.50
N ASP A 197 9.91 5.03 18.87
CA ASP A 197 9.26 6.24 19.37
C ASP A 197 8.74 7.13 18.23
N ILE A 198 9.21 6.94 17.00
CA ILE A 198 8.70 7.62 15.80
C ILE A 198 8.05 6.59 14.87
N THR A 199 6.79 6.82 14.54
CA THR A 199 6.01 5.90 13.71
C THR A 199 5.53 6.59 12.44
N LEU A 200 5.46 5.81 11.37
CA LEU A 200 5.06 6.25 10.05
C LEU A 200 3.72 5.61 9.70
N GLY A 201 2.83 6.38 9.10
CA GLY A 201 1.66 5.88 8.38
C GLY A 201 1.58 6.54 7.01
N ALA A 202 0.97 5.87 6.05
CA ALA A 202 0.71 6.39 4.73
C ALA A 202 -0.80 6.27 4.40
N GLY A 203 -1.24 7.02 3.40
CA GLY A 203 -2.64 7.00 3.02
C GLY A 203 -2.82 7.53 1.62
N ALA A 204 -3.47 6.74 0.77
CA ALA A 204 -3.98 7.18 -0.52
C ALA A 204 -5.51 7.23 -0.53
N SER A 205 -6.09 8.20 -1.23
CA SER A 205 -7.52 8.30 -1.46
C SER A 205 -7.83 9.29 -2.58
N THR A 206 -9.01 9.18 -3.17
CA THR A 206 -9.57 10.21 -4.06
C THR A 206 -9.80 11.56 -3.35
N SER A 207 -9.85 11.56 -2.01
CA SER A 207 -9.95 12.75 -1.17
C SER A 207 -8.69 12.97 -0.30
N PRO A 208 -8.04 14.16 -0.37
CA PRO A 208 -6.92 14.49 0.51
C PRO A 208 -7.24 14.35 1.99
N ALA A 209 -8.47 14.69 2.41
CA ALA A 209 -8.89 14.57 3.80
C ALA A 209 -8.93 13.11 4.27
N ILE A 210 -9.41 12.21 3.41
CA ILE A 210 -9.45 10.77 3.68
C ILE A 210 -8.01 10.20 3.65
N ALA A 211 -7.19 10.59 2.68
CA ALA A 211 -5.78 10.19 2.61
C ALA A 211 -5.02 10.60 3.89
N ALA A 212 -5.23 11.83 4.38
CA ALA A 212 -4.65 12.32 5.62
C ALA A 212 -5.14 11.52 6.83
N MET A 213 -6.46 11.26 6.91
CA MET A 213 -7.02 10.47 8.00
C MET A 213 -6.41 9.06 8.04
N ARG A 214 -6.30 8.38 6.88
CA ARG A 214 -5.68 7.05 6.76
C ARG A 214 -4.23 7.07 7.24
N ALA A 215 -3.42 8.00 6.74
CA ALA A 215 -2.02 8.14 7.15
C ALA A 215 -1.87 8.38 8.66
N ILE A 216 -2.69 9.27 9.22
CA ILE A 216 -2.70 9.54 10.67
C ILE A 216 -3.07 8.27 11.44
N THR A 217 -4.16 7.59 11.07
CA THR A 217 -4.62 6.39 11.79
C THR A 217 -3.63 5.23 11.67
N GLU A 218 -2.98 5.04 10.53
CA GLU A 218 -1.96 4.01 10.36
C GLU A 218 -0.70 4.32 11.19
N SER A 219 -0.30 5.60 11.30
CA SER A 219 0.82 5.99 12.17
C SER A 219 0.53 5.67 13.64
N VAL A 220 -0.71 5.94 14.09
CA VAL A 220 -1.17 5.60 15.44
C VAL A 220 -1.23 4.09 15.64
N GLN A 221 -1.78 3.34 14.68
CA GLN A 221 -1.85 1.87 14.73
C GLN A 221 -0.47 1.22 14.79
N SER A 222 0.48 1.71 13.99
CA SER A 222 1.89 1.29 14.02
C SER A 222 2.49 1.49 15.41
N ARG A 223 2.21 2.63 16.05
CA ARG A 223 2.66 2.91 17.41
C ARG A 223 2.03 1.97 18.43
N MET A 224 0.73 1.69 18.31
CA MET A 224 0.03 0.76 19.21
C MET A 224 0.57 -0.66 19.09
N THR A 225 0.98 -1.06 17.89
CA THR A 225 1.60 -2.36 17.63
C THR A 225 2.92 -2.53 18.39
N PHE A 226 3.79 -1.51 18.40
CA PHE A 226 5.01 -1.52 19.20
C PHE A 226 4.75 -1.55 20.71
N ILE A 227 3.74 -0.82 21.19
CA ILE A 227 3.37 -0.83 22.63
C ILE A 227 2.86 -2.20 23.05
N ALA A 228 1.96 -2.77 22.24
CA ALA A 228 1.34 -4.05 22.54
C ALA A 228 2.37 -5.19 22.55
N GLY A 229 3.41 -5.09 21.71
CA GLY A 229 4.48 -6.09 21.64
C GLY A 229 3.97 -7.49 21.23
N ALA A 230 2.83 -7.55 20.55
CA ALA A 230 2.11 -8.78 20.27
C ALA A 230 2.51 -9.46 18.95
N ARG A 231 3.40 -8.85 18.15
CA ARG A 231 3.88 -9.43 16.90
C ARG A 231 5.20 -10.14 17.11
N ASP A 232 5.32 -11.34 16.54
CA ASP A 232 6.52 -12.18 16.62
C ASP A 232 7.74 -11.58 15.88
N ASP A 233 7.52 -10.63 14.96
CA ASP A 233 8.57 -9.96 14.19
C ASP A 233 9.12 -8.69 14.86
N LEU A 234 8.62 -8.34 16.06
CA LEU A 234 9.16 -7.25 16.88
C LEU A 234 10.31 -7.73 17.75
N LEU A 235 11.50 -7.86 17.14
CA LEU A 235 12.70 -8.30 17.84
C LEU A 235 13.19 -7.25 18.87
N PRO A 236 13.79 -7.66 20.01
CA PRO A 236 14.24 -6.75 21.07
C PRO A 236 15.19 -5.64 20.59
N GLU A 237 16.00 -5.90 19.57
CA GLU A 237 16.98 -4.96 19.02
C GLU A 237 16.32 -3.69 18.48
N ILE A 238 15.12 -3.82 17.88
CA ILE A 238 14.35 -2.70 17.32
C ILE A 238 14.02 -1.66 18.41
N PHE A 239 13.83 -2.10 19.66
CA PHE A 239 13.54 -1.21 20.80
C PHE A 239 14.79 -0.50 21.33
N SER A 240 15.98 -0.91 20.93
CA SER A 240 17.25 -0.31 21.31
C SER A 240 17.81 0.62 20.22
N ASP A 241 17.36 0.43 18.97
CA ASP A 241 17.78 1.26 17.84
C ASP A 241 17.41 2.73 18.03
N THR A 242 18.34 3.61 17.68
CA THR A 242 18.14 5.05 17.71
C THR A 242 17.57 5.55 16.39
N THR A 243 16.67 6.53 16.46
CA THR A 243 16.13 7.16 15.26
C THR A 243 17.19 8.04 14.59
N HIS A 244 17.30 7.94 13.27
CA HIS A 244 18.17 8.80 12.49
C HIS A 244 17.81 10.30 12.66
N PRO A 245 18.77 11.21 12.88
CA PRO A 245 18.50 12.62 13.16
C PRO A 245 17.64 13.34 12.12
N SER A 246 17.75 12.95 10.84
CA SER A 246 16.91 13.53 9.77
C SER A 246 15.43 13.20 9.93
N THR A 247 15.06 12.05 10.50
CA THR A 247 13.66 11.69 10.76
C THR A 247 13.10 12.53 11.91
N ILE A 248 13.92 12.79 12.94
CA ILE A 248 13.55 13.69 14.05
C ILE A 248 13.34 15.12 13.50
N ALA A 249 14.24 15.58 12.64
CA ALA A 249 14.15 16.90 12.01
C ALA A 249 12.94 17.03 11.07
N ALA A 250 12.42 15.93 10.53
CA ALA A 250 11.21 15.94 9.70
C ALA A 250 9.98 16.45 10.48
N LEU A 251 9.90 16.17 11.78
CA LEU A 251 8.81 16.68 12.64
C LEU A 251 8.84 18.21 12.81
N ASP A 252 9.97 18.85 12.50
CA ASP A 252 10.17 20.30 12.50
C ASP A 252 10.18 20.90 11.08
N ALA A 253 9.84 20.12 10.05
CA ALA A 253 9.86 20.59 8.68
C ALA A 253 8.93 21.79 8.50
N PRO A 254 9.41 22.91 7.91
CA PRO A 254 8.58 24.09 7.72
C PRO A 254 7.46 23.76 6.75
N ALA A 255 6.22 24.07 7.14
CA ALA A 255 5.06 23.82 6.32
C ALA A 255 5.13 24.64 5.01
N ALA A 256 4.83 23.98 3.90
CA ALA A 256 4.94 24.54 2.55
C ALA A 256 3.70 24.27 1.68
N LYS A 257 2.81 23.38 2.12
CA LYS A 257 1.61 22.95 1.41
C LYS A 257 0.37 23.08 2.29
N ARG A 258 -0.79 23.31 1.69
CA ARG A 258 -2.09 23.14 2.38
C ARG A 258 -2.72 21.85 1.90
N LEU A 259 -3.47 21.20 2.79
CA LEU A 259 -4.18 19.96 2.46
C LEU A 259 -5.11 20.14 1.25
N ASN A 260 -5.74 21.31 1.14
CA ASN A 260 -6.68 21.65 0.07
C ASN A 260 -6.00 22.06 -1.25
N ASP A 261 -4.66 22.13 -1.28
CA ASP A 261 -3.91 22.33 -2.52
C ASP A 261 -3.64 21.00 -3.25
N LEU A 262 -3.88 19.86 -2.60
CA LEU A 262 -3.71 18.53 -3.20
C LEU A 262 -4.86 18.26 -4.19
N PRO A 263 -4.63 17.38 -5.19
CA PRO A 263 -5.67 16.97 -6.12
C PRO A 263 -6.92 16.45 -5.39
N PHE A 264 -8.10 16.63 -5.97
CA PHE A 264 -9.33 16.05 -5.44
C PHE A 264 -10.07 15.38 -6.59
N LEU A 265 -10.17 14.06 -6.52
CA LEU A 265 -10.92 13.26 -7.48
C LEU A 265 -12.36 13.20 -6.95
N GLY A 266 -13.18 14.15 -7.40
CA GLY A 266 -14.54 14.41 -6.89
C GLY A 266 -15.56 13.30 -7.15
N ALA A 267 -15.34 12.13 -6.54
CA ALA A 267 -16.22 10.99 -6.62
C ALA A 267 -17.35 11.07 -5.59
N SER A 268 -18.52 10.61 -6.00
CA SER A 268 -19.74 10.52 -5.19
C SER A 268 -20.11 9.07 -4.82
N SER A 269 -19.43 8.09 -5.40
CA SER A 269 -19.59 6.67 -5.12
C SER A 269 -18.26 5.91 -5.21
N THR A 270 -18.26 4.66 -4.76
CA THR A 270 -17.13 3.73 -4.87
C THR A 270 -16.80 3.42 -6.33
N GLU A 271 -17.83 3.17 -7.14
CA GLU A 271 -17.70 2.84 -8.57
C GLU A 271 -17.09 4.03 -9.33
N GLN A 272 -17.54 5.25 -9.01
CA GLN A 272 -16.98 6.46 -9.61
C GLN A 272 -15.52 6.68 -9.15
N SER A 273 -15.22 6.42 -7.88
CA SER A 273 -13.85 6.49 -7.36
C SER A 273 -12.93 5.51 -8.07
N LEU A 274 -13.39 4.26 -8.27
CA LEU A 274 -12.64 3.24 -8.99
C LEU A 274 -12.39 3.64 -10.44
N SER A 275 -13.43 4.12 -11.15
CA SER A 275 -13.28 4.59 -12.53
C SER A 275 -12.25 5.72 -12.62
N LEU A 276 -12.35 6.75 -11.79
CA LEU A 276 -11.42 7.89 -11.81
C LEU A 276 -9.98 7.47 -11.52
N VAL A 277 -9.76 6.57 -10.55
CA VAL A 277 -8.43 6.05 -10.25
C VAL A 277 -7.87 5.25 -11.43
N LEU A 278 -8.68 4.40 -12.06
CA LEU A 278 -8.27 3.66 -13.26
C LEU A 278 -7.92 4.60 -14.43
N ASP A 279 -8.71 5.66 -14.63
CA ASP A 279 -8.50 6.66 -15.68
C ASP A 279 -7.19 7.45 -15.47
N GLU A 280 -6.91 7.92 -14.25
CA GLU A 280 -5.65 8.60 -13.92
C GLU A 280 -4.44 7.68 -14.15
N LEU A 281 -4.51 6.44 -13.66
CA LEU A 281 -3.44 5.45 -13.84
C LEU A 281 -3.20 5.15 -15.33
N ALA A 282 -4.27 4.91 -16.10
CA ALA A 282 -4.18 4.66 -17.53
C ALA A 282 -3.61 5.88 -18.28
N GLY A 283 -4.04 7.09 -17.94
CA GLY A 283 -3.54 8.36 -18.48
C GLY A 283 -2.04 8.56 -18.25
N CYS A 284 -1.52 8.05 -17.14
CA CYS A 284 -0.08 8.04 -16.82
C CYS A 284 0.69 6.84 -17.39
N GLY A 285 0.06 6.01 -18.24
CA GLY A 285 0.71 4.85 -18.87
C GLY A 285 0.79 3.60 -17.99
N ILE A 286 0.09 3.56 -16.87
CA ILE A 286 -0.08 2.36 -16.04
C ILE A 286 -1.23 1.54 -16.63
N GLN A 287 -0.89 0.55 -17.45
CA GLN A 287 -1.82 -0.23 -18.27
C GLN A 287 -2.06 -1.63 -17.70
N LYS A 288 -1.03 -2.23 -17.11
CA LYS A 288 -1.09 -3.55 -16.48
C LYS A 288 -1.73 -3.43 -15.10
N LEU A 289 -3.03 -3.63 -15.05
CA LEU A 289 -3.85 -3.52 -13.85
C LEU A 289 -4.75 -4.74 -13.78
N TYR A 290 -4.47 -5.64 -12.84
CA TYR A 290 -5.15 -6.92 -12.74
C TYR A 290 -5.83 -7.09 -11.38
N ALA A 291 -6.99 -7.73 -11.37
CA ALA A 291 -7.69 -8.15 -10.16
C ALA A 291 -7.95 -9.66 -10.18
N VAL A 292 -7.69 -10.33 -9.06
CA VAL A 292 -7.99 -11.75 -8.85
C VAL A 292 -8.99 -11.86 -7.71
N ASP A 293 -10.15 -12.44 -7.97
CA ASP A 293 -11.15 -12.72 -6.94
C ASP A 293 -10.74 -13.95 -6.14
N LEU A 294 -10.60 -13.81 -4.82
CA LEU A 294 -10.07 -14.85 -3.93
C LEU A 294 -11.13 -15.48 -3.03
N ALA A 295 -12.20 -14.74 -2.72
CA ALA A 295 -13.21 -15.18 -1.77
C ALA A 295 -14.02 -16.39 -2.29
N PRO A 296 -14.35 -17.36 -1.42
CA PRO A 296 -15.32 -18.40 -1.77
C PRO A 296 -16.74 -17.85 -1.82
N GLU A 297 -17.62 -18.48 -2.60
CA GLU A 297 -19.02 -18.03 -2.81
C GLU A 297 -19.84 -17.92 -1.52
N TRP A 298 -19.53 -18.71 -0.48
CA TRP A 298 -20.26 -18.70 0.78
C TRP A 298 -19.89 -17.52 1.70
N LEU A 299 -18.77 -16.84 1.44
CA LEU A 299 -18.31 -15.73 2.26
C LEU A 299 -18.96 -14.42 1.76
N PRO A 300 -19.73 -13.70 2.58
CA PRO A 300 -20.44 -12.48 2.17
C PRO A 300 -19.52 -11.24 2.18
N VAL A 301 -18.25 -11.43 1.81
CA VAL A 301 -17.21 -10.40 1.77
C VAL A 301 -16.42 -10.62 0.49
N ALA A 302 -16.24 -9.56 -0.30
CA ALA A 302 -15.33 -9.62 -1.43
C ALA A 302 -13.90 -9.58 -0.91
N VAL A 303 -13.04 -10.46 -1.42
CA VAL A 303 -11.59 -10.42 -1.18
C VAL A 303 -10.91 -10.53 -2.53
N VAL A 304 -10.03 -9.58 -2.83
CA VAL A 304 -9.33 -9.48 -4.11
C VAL A 304 -7.84 -9.29 -3.90
N LYS A 305 -7.05 -9.78 -4.85
CA LYS A 305 -5.65 -9.38 -5.02
C LYS A 305 -5.56 -8.46 -6.24
N VAL A 306 -5.12 -7.22 -6.02
CA VAL A 306 -4.80 -6.26 -7.08
C VAL A 306 -3.31 -6.36 -7.40
N ILE A 307 -2.99 -6.54 -8.68
CA ILE A 307 -1.62 -6.60 -9.18
C ILE A 307 -1.42 -5.47 -10.20
N ALA A 308 -0.45 -4.60 -9.91
CA ALA A 308 -0.08 -3.46 -10.74
C ALA A 308 1.45 -3.44 -10.93
N PRO A 309 1.99 -4.28 -11.84
CA PRO A 309 3.43 -4.52 -11.94
C PRO A 309 4.25 -3.32 -12.46
N GLN A 310 3.57 -2.28 -12.97
CA GLN A 310 4.19 -1.03 -13.41
C GLN A 310 4.31 0.02 -12.29
N LEU A 311 3.69 -0.20 -11.13
CA LEU A 311 3.85 0.61 -9.93
C LEU A 311 5.00 0.06 -9.08
N GLU A 312 5.66 0.94 -8.33
CA GLU A 312 6.71 0.51 -7.39
C GLU A 312 6.14 -0.38 -6.29
N ASN A 313 6.98 -1.29 -5.79
CA ASN A 313 6.68 -2.13 -4.65
C ASN A 313 7.50 -1.63 -3.45
N PRO A 314 7.03 -1.81 -2.20
CA PRO A 314 7.81 -1.51 -1.01
C PRO A 314 9.01 -2.44 -0.93
N ASP A 315 10.01 -2.12 -0.09
CA ASP A 315 11.17 -3.00 0.09
C ASP A 315 10.74 -4.45 0.45
N GLY A 316 11.42 -5.43 -0.14
CA GLY A 316 11.12 -6.84 0.02
C GLY A 316 12.03 -7.71 -0.82
N ASP A 317 11.98 -9.03 -0.61
CA ASP A 317 12.84 -10.01 -1.28
C ASP A 317 12.39 -10.25 -2.72
N ARG A 318 12.71 -9.29 -3.60
CA ARG A 318 12.51 -9.37 -5.06
C ARG A 318 13.84 -9.30 -5.79
N HIS A 319 13.89 -9.91 -6.97
CA HIS A 319 15.01 -9.83 -7.90
C HIS A 319 15.34 -8.39 -8.30
N ARG A 320 14.31 -7.55 -8.48
CA ARG A 320 14.49 -6.12 -8.68
C ARG A 320 13.84 -5.35 -7.54
N ARG A 321 14.67 -4.64 -6.77
CA ARG A 321 14.21 -3.77 -5.69
C ARG A 321 13.32 -2.64 -6.25
N PHE A 322 13.83 -1.94 -7.26
CA PHE A 322 13.18 -0.80 -7.91
C PHE A 322 12.64 -1.15 -9.30
N GLY A 323 11.43 -0.69 -9.57
CA GLY A 323 10.80 -0.69 -10.87
C GLY A 323 11.21 0.53 -11.72
N SER A 324 10.52 0.71 -12.84
CA SER A 324 10.84 1.75 -13.81
C SER A 324 10.61 3.16 -13.27
N ARG A 325 9.62 3.37 -12.41
CA ARG A 325 9.26 4.71 -11.92
C ARG A 325 10.32 5.25 -10.97
N ALA A 326 10.85 4.41 -10.09
CA ALA A 326 11.96 4.74 -9.20
C ALA A 326 13.27 4.97 -9.98
N LEU A 327 13.56 4.14 -10.98
CA LEU A 327 14.73 4.31 -11.85
C LEU A 327 14.67 5.63 -12.62
N SER A 328 13.51 5.98 -13.21
CA SER A 328 13.32 7.24 -13.91
C SER A 328 13.45 8.47 -13.01
N ARG A 329 13.11 8.35 -11.71
CA ARG A 329 13.22 9.44 -10.74
C ARG A 329 14.63 9.63 -10.18
N ALA A 330 15.48 8.61 -10.29
CA ALA A 330 16.87 8.63 -9.84
C ALA A 330 17.85 9.18 -10.89
N LEU A 331 17.42 9.22 -12.17
CA LEU A 331 18.12 9.86 -13.29
C LEU A 331 17.85 11.38 -13.30
#